data_AF-G0QCK3-F1
#
_entry.id   AF-G0QCK3-F1
#
_cell.length_a   1.000
_cell.length_b   1.000
_cell.length_c   1.000
_cell.angle_alpha   90.00
_cell.angle_beta   90.00
_cell.angle_gamma   90.00
#
_symmetry.space_group_name_H-M   'P 1'
#
loop_
_entity.id
_entity.type
_entity.pdbx_description
1 polymer ?
#
loop_
_entity_poly.entity_id
_entity_poly.type
_entity_poly.pdbx_seq_one_letter_code
_entity_poly.pdbx_strand_id
1 'polypeptide(L)'
;MTEYRGAEATVDVGEVAVKRRQKKTYRHPDLDSRLRRERTDDEARLLERAHKYGVAVPGLLGSSEFELEMEAVDGDRLKARLPDSAVMEQLGTEVAKLHSAQVIHGDLTTSNVVLSGDDPFLIDFGLAYTSERAEDRAVDIHLLHQVLCSSHPGLPRTRGRRSWTDTPSSSAPMPWSTRWRMCGRGGATPDIKI
;
A
#
# COMPACT_ATOMS: atom_id res chain seq x y z
N MET A 1 6.18 -21.74 -11.06
CA MET A 1 6.05 -20.47 -11.80
C MET A 1 4.57 -20.12 -11.84
N THR A 2 4.21 -18.98 -11.24
CA THR A 2 2.83 -18.52 -11.11
C THR A 2 2.65 -17.26 -11.96
N GLU A 3 1.71 -17.29 -12.91
CA GLU A 3 1.40 -16.15 -13.78
C GLU A 3 0.19 -15.38 -13.22
N TYR A 4 0.34 -14.07 -13.07
CA TYR A 4 -0.74 -13.14 -12.76
C TYR A 4 -1.01 -12.24 -13.94
N ARG A 5 -2.27 -12.12 -14.35
CA ARG A 5 -2.68 -11.26 -15.47
C ARG A 5 -3.44 -10.05 -14.97
N GLY A 6 -2.87 -8.87 -15.19
CA GLY A 6 -3.56 -7.60 -15.05
C GLY A 6 -4.16 -7.13 -16.38
N ALA A 7 -4.86 -5.99 -16.35
CA ALA A 7 -5.39 -5.38 -17.56
C ALA A 7 -4.28 -4.92 -18.52
N GLU A 8 -3.11 -4.55 -18.00
CA GLU A 8 -2.03 -3.89 -18.76
C GLU A 8 -0.72 -4.67 -18.82
N ALA A 9 -0.50 -5.60 -17.89
CA ALA A 9 0.72 -6.35 -17.76
C ALA A 9 0.44 -7.80 -17.32
N THR A 10 1.38 -8.68 -17.63
CA THR A 10 1.48 -10.02 -17.03
C THR A 10 2.65 -10.03 -16.06
N VAL A 11 2.51 -10.72 -14.94
CA VAL A 11 3.58 -10.88 -13.95
C VAL A 11 3.83 -12.37 -13.79
N ASP A 12 5.04 -12.80 -14.11
CA ASP A 12 5.48 -14.17 -13.91
C ASP A 12 6.35 -14.24 -12.65
N VAL A 13 5.95 -15.05 -11.68
CA VAL A 13 6.65 -15.20 -10.40
C VAL A 13 7.31 -16.57 -10.33
N GLY A 14 8.65 -16.56 -10.25
CA GLY A 14 9.53 -17.71 -10.04
C GLY A 14 10.58 -17.36 -8.97
N GLU A 15 11.86 -17.59 -9.26
CA GLU A 15 12.97 -17.09 -8.42
C GLU A 15 13.02 -15.56 -8.39
N VAL A 16 12.57 -14.94 -9.48
CA VAL A 16 12.36 -13.50 -9.65
C VAL A 16 10.93 -13.25 -10.13
N ALA A 17 10.45 -12.03 -9.94
CA ALA A 17 9.19 -11.56 -10.51
C ALA A 17 9.47 -10.74 -11.77
N VAL A 18 8.90 -11.15 -12.90
CA VAL A 18 9.05 -10.45 -14.19
C VAL A 18 7.70 -9.90 -14.63
N LYS A 19 7.58 -8.57 -14.67
CA LYS A 19 6.39 -7.86 -15.14
C LYS A 19 6.58 -7.43 -16.59
N ARG A 20 5.72 -7.91 -17.49
CA ARG A 20 5.73 -7.58 -18.93
C ARG A 20 4.52 -6.77 -19.32
N ARG A 21 4.73 -5.56 -19.83
CA ARG A 21 3.65 -4.72 -20.41
C ARG A 21 3.23 -5.31 -21.75
N GLN A 22 1.95 -5.59 -21.94
CA GLN A 22 1.46 -6.24 -23.17
C GLN A 22 1.01 -5.22 -24.22
N LYS A 23 1.30 -5.49 -25.50
CA LYS A 23 0.84 -4.66 -26.63
C LYS A 23 -0.68 -4.59 -26.66
N LYS A 24 -1.24 -3.40 -26.84
CA LYS A 24 -2.70 -3.22 -27.01
C LYS A 24 -3.04 -2.85 -28.44
N THR A 25 -3.72 -3.75 -29.15
CA THR A 25 -4.08 -3.61 -30.57
C THR A 25 -5.09 -2.49 -30.85
N TYR A 26 -5.83 -2.04 -29.83
CA TYR A 26 -6.76 -0.93 -29.94
C TYR A 26 -6.09 0.45 -29.88
N ARG A 27 -4.80 0.54 -29.52
CA ARG A 27 -4.03 1.79 -29.46
C ARG A 27 -3.24 1.97 -30.75
N HIS A 28 -3.04 3.22 -31.18
CA HIS A 28 -2.12 3.52 -32.27
C HIS A 28 -0.72 2.97 -31.94
N PRO A 29 -0.01 2.31 -32.87
CA PRO A 29 1.27 1.64 -32.57
C PRO A 29 2.31 2.54 -31.87
N ASP A 30 2.47 3.77 -32.34
CA ASP A 30 3.42 4.72 -31.74
C ASP A 30 3.02 5.14 -30.32
N LEU A 31 1.72 5.30 -30.08
CA LEU A 31 1.19 5.65 -28.77
C LEU A 31 1.35 4.49 -27.78
N ASP A 32 1.06 3.26 -28.21
CA ASP A 32 1.21 2.07 -27.36
C ASP A 32 2.67 1.84 -26.98
N SER A 33 3.58 1.90 -27.95
CA SER A 33 5.01 1.76 -27.71
C SER A 33 5.52 2.84 -26.76
N ARG A 34 5.15 4.11 -26.98
CA ARG A 34 5.53 5.22 -26.10
C ARG A 34 5.01 4.99 -24.68
N LEU A 35 3.71 4.70 -24.52
CA LEU A 35 3.08 4.55 -23.20
C LEU A 35 3.64 3.35 -22.43
N ARG A 36 3.94 2.24 -23.10
CA ARG A 36 4.53 1.06 -22.46
C ARG A 36 5.95 1.34 -21.99
N ARG A 37 6.74 2.06 -22.78
CA ARG A 37 8.10 2.47 -22.41
C ARG A 37 8.07 3.43 -21.22
N GLU A 38 7.36 4.55 -21.35
CA GLU A 38 7.24 5.56 -20.29
C GLU A 38 6.78 4.95 -18.96
N ARG A 39 5.77 4.08 -18.98
CA ARG A 39 5.31 3.41 -17.76
C ARG A 39 6.31 2.42 -17.17
N THR A 40 7.12 1.76 -17.99
CA THR A 40 8.13 0.81 -17.50
C THR A 40 9.28 1.59 -16.86
N ASP A 41 9.72 2.68 -17.50
CA ASP A 41 10.75 3.57 -16.99
C ASP A 41 10.33 4.26 -15.68
N ASP A 42 9.11 4.81 -15.65
CA ASP A 42 8.55 5.46 -14.45
C ASP A 42 8.39 4.46 -13.30
N GLU A 43 7.87 3.27 -13.58
CA GLU A 43 7.70 2.23 -12.57
C GLU A 43 9.04 1.80 -11.97
N ALA A 44 10.06 1.54 -12.80
CA ALA A 44 11.40 1.19 -12.35
C ALA A 44 12.01 2.28 -11.46
N ARG A 45 11.93 3.54 -11.92
CA ARG A 45 12.48 4.70 -11.21
C ARG A 45 11.80 4.91 -9.86
N LEU A 46 10.48 4.81 -9.80
CA LEU A 46 9.72 5.06 -8.58
C LEU A 46 9.85 3.92 -7.58
N LEU A 47 9.90 2.67 -8.06
CA LEU A 47 10.20 1.50 -7.24
C LEU A 47 11.59 1.63 -6.58
N GLU A 48 12.61 1.96 -7.36
CA GLU A 48 13.97 2.14 -6.84
C GLU A 48 14.06 3.32 -5.85
N ARG A 49 13.32 4.42 -6.10
CA ARG A 49 13.24 5.54 -5.17
C ARG A 49 12.58 5.14 -3.86
N ALA A 50 11.46 4.41 -3.89
CA ALA A 50 10.81 3.91 -2.69
C ALA A 50 11.74 2.99 -1.90
N HIS A 51 12.43 2.08 -2.58
CA HIS A 51 13.41 1.18 -1.97
C HIS A 51 14.56 1.94 -1.28
N LYS A 52 15.13 2.96 -1.93
CA LYS A 52 16.19 3.83 -1.35
C LYS A 52 15.75 4.57 -0.09
N TYR A 53 14.46 4.82 0.08
CA TYR A 53 13.89 5.44 1.29
C TYR A 53 13.47 4.42 2.36
N GLY A 54 13.79 3.13 2.17
CA GLY A 54 13.53 2.07 3.14
C GLY A 54 12.07 1.64 3.22
N VAL A 55 11.30 1.87 2.15
CA VAL A 55 9.97 1.29 1.99
C VAL A 55 10.13 -0.21 1.68
N ALA A 56 9.33 -1.05 2.33
CA ALA A 56 9.23 -2.47 2.01
C ALA A 56 8.59 -2.65 0.63
N VAL A 57 9.45 -2.78 -0.39
CA VAL A 57 9.09 -3.01 -1.79
C VAL A 57 10.04 -4.06 -2.38
N PRO A 58 9.65 -4.77 -3.44
CA PRO A 58 10.56 -5.64 -4.19
C PRO A 58 11.83 -4.89 -4.61
N GLY A 59 13.01 -5.46 -4.40
CA GLY A 59 14.25 -4.94 -4.96
C GLY A 59 14.21 -4.98 -6.49
N LEU A 60 14.65 -3.90 -7.14
CA LEU A 60 14.77 -3.85 -8.60
C LEU A 60 16.03 -4.59 -9.04
N LEU A 61 15.88 -5.60 -9.89
CA LEU A 61 17.00 -6.39 -10.43
C LEU A 61 17.41 -5.89 -11.83
N GLY A 62 16.43 -5.45 -12.63
CA GLY A 62 16.68 -4.96 -13.97
C GLY A 62 15.43 -4.38 -14.64
N SER A 63 15.63 -3.64 -15.72
CA SER A 63 14.55 -3.17 -16.59
C SER A 63 14.99 -3.23 -18.06
N SER A 64 14.03 -3.49 -18.93
CA SER A 64 14.15 -3.39 -20.38
C SER A 64 12.94 -2.65 -20.94
N GLU A 65 12.84 -2.43 -22.26
CA GLU A 65 11.83 -1.52 -22.83
C GLU A 65 10.39 -1.74 -22.36
N PHE A 66 9.98 -2.99 -22.14
CA PHE A 66 8.60 -3.33 -21.74
C PHE A 66 8.54 -4.33 -20.59
N GLU A 67 9.68 -4.61 -19.96
CA GLU A 67 9.79 -5.59 -18.89
C GLU A 67 10.51 -5.02 -17.68
N LEU A 68 10.02 -5.38 -16.50
CA LEU A 68 10.58 -5.03 -15.22
C LEU A 68 10.88 -6.32 -14.45
N GLU A 69 12.12 -6.50 -14.03
CA GLU A 69 12.57 -7.65 -13.25
C GLU A 69 12.86 -7.21 -11.82
N MET A 70 12.21 -7.87 -10.86
CA MET A 70 12.28 -7.51 -9.44
C MET A 70 12.38 -8.77 -8.58
N GLU A 71 12.81 -8.61 -7.34
CA GLU A 71 12.79 -9.68 -6.34
C GLU A 71 11.37 -10.26 -6.20
N ALA A 72 11.28 -11.58 -6.11
CA ALA A 72 10.02 -12.22 -5.74
C ALA A 72 9.76 -11.99 -4.25
N VAL A 73 8.56 -11.52 -3.91
CA VAL A 73 8.12 -11.39 -2.51
C VAL A 73 7.28 -12.61 -2.16
N ASP A 74 7.80 -13.45 -1.28
CA ASP A 74 7.08 -14.58 -0.74
C ASP A 74 6.03 -14.11 0.27
N GLY A 75 4.78 -14.50 0.04
CA GLY A 75 3.69 -14.11 0.91
C GLY A 75 2.32 -14.15 0.25
N ASP A 76 1.29 -13.97 1.08
CA ASP A 76 -0.08 -13.87 0.63
C ASP A 76 -0.46 -12.40 0.41
N ARG A 77 -1.33 -12.13 -0.57
CA ARG A 77 -1.89 -10.79 -0.73
C ARG A 77 -2.73 -10.43 0.50
N LEU A 78 -2.62 -9.19 0.96
CA LEU A 78 -3.40 -8.68 2.09
C LEU A 78 -4.91 -8.86 1.88
N LYS A 79 -5.41 -8.80 0.65
CA LYS A 79 -6.82 -9.08 0.33
C LYS A 79 -7.31 -10.47 0.80
N ALA A 80 -6.43 -11.46 0.91
CA ALA A 80 -6.80 -12.82 1.28
C ALA A 80 -7.05 -13.00 2.79
N ARG A 81 -6.67 -12.03 3.62
CA ARG A 81 -6.72 -12.12 5.08
C ARG A 81 -7.19 -10.80 5.70
N LEU A 82 -7.98 -10.90 6.77
CA LEU A 82 -8.27 -9.76 7.65
C LEU A 82 -6.99 -9.35 8.39
N PRO A 83 -6.43 -8.15 8.17
CA PRO A 83 -5.27 -7.70 8.93
C PRO A 83 -5.65 -7.43 10.38
N ASP A 84 -4.78 -7.82 11.29
CA ASP A 84 -4.83 -7.34 12.66
C ASP A 84 -4.28 -5.90 12.77
N SER A 85 -4.34 -5.34 13.98
CA SER A 85 -3.88 -3.98 14.22
C SER A 85 -2.39 -3.78 13.99
N ALA A 86 -1.56 -4.82 14.20
CA ALA A 86 -0.11 -4.71 14.06
C ALA A 86 0.28 -4.59 12.58
N VAL A 87 -0.27 -5.46 11.72
CA VAL A 87 -0.08 -5.40 10.27
C VAL A 87 -0.54 -4.04 9.71
N MET A 88 -1.67 -3.52 10.21
CA MET A 88 -2.18 -2.21 9.79
C MET A 88 -1.27 -1.04 10.20
N GLU A 89 -0.64 -1.12 11.38
CA GLU A 89 0.30 -0.11 11.86
C GLU A 89 1.61 -0.13 11.05
N GLN A 90 2.11 -1.32 10.73
CA GLN A 90 3.27 -1.49 9.83
C GLN A 90 2.95 -0.98 8.42
N LEU A 91 1.80 -1.34 7.85
CA LEU A 91 1.38 -0.84 6.54
C LEU A 91 1.28 0.69 6.52
N GLY A 92 0.73 1.29 7.58
CA GLY A 92 0.71 2.74 7.74
C GLY A 92 2.11 3.36 7.78
N THR A 93 3.07 2.68 8.39
CA THR A 93 4.48 3.09 8.42
C THR A 93 5.11 3.05 7.03
N GLU A 94 4.89 1.97 6.27
CA GLU A 94 5.41 1.85 4.90
C GLU A 94 4.80 2.91 3.95
N VAL A 95 3.50 3.18 4.06
CA VAL A 95 2.84 4.26 3.31
C VAL A 95 3.38 5.64 3.72
N ALA A 96 3.67 5.86 5.00
CA ALA A 96 4.26 7.11 5.45
C ALA A 96 5.68 7.32 4.90
N LYS A 97 6.51 6.27 4.86
CA LYS A 97 7.84 6.31 4.22
C LYS A 97 7.71 6.60 2.73
N LEU A 98 6.76 5.95 2.04
CA LEU A 98 6.51 6.14 0.62
C LEU A 98 6.17 7.61 0.30
N HIS A 99 5.24 8.21 1.05
CA HIS A 99 4.89 9.62 0.91
C HIS A 99 6.02 10.57 1.30
N SER A 100 6.87 10.18 2.26
CA SER A 100 8.08 10.93 2.63
C SER A 100 9.12 10.92 1.51
N ALA A 101 9.15 9.85 0.72
CA ALA A 101 9.90 9.77 -0.53
C ALA A 101 9.24 10.58 -1.66
N GLN A 102 8.13 11.29 -1.42
CA GLN A 102 7.36 12.03 -2.42
C GLN A 102 6.80 11.13 -3.54
N VAL A 103 6.67 9.83 -3.28
CA VAL A 103 6.05 8.87 -4.21
C VAL A 103 4.60 8.69 -3.79
N ILE A 104 3.69 8.86 -4.74
CA ILE A 104 2.28 8.50 -4.62
C ILE A 104 2.12 7.19 -5.40
N HIS A 105 1.52 6.18 -4.79
CA HIS A 105 1.33 4.87 -5.40
C HIS A 105 0.30 4.91 -6.53
N GLY A 106 -0.77 5.71 -6.39
CA GLY A 106 -1.80 5.89 -7.41
C GLY A 106 -2.80 4.74 -7.58
N ASP A 107 -2.53 3.58 -6.97
CA ASP A 107 -3.41 2.40 -6.93
C ASP A 107 -3.20 1.60 -5.63
N LEU A 108 -3.12 2.29 -4.51
CA LEU A 108 -2.87 1.66 -3.21
C LEU A 108 -4.11 0.88 -2.74
N THR A 109 -4.11 -0.43 -2.96
CA THR A 109 -5.20 -1.35 -2.58
C THR A 109 -4.66 -2.57 -1.84
N THR A 110 -5.52 -3.31 -1.12
CA THR A 110 -5.12 -4.56 -0.44
C THR A 110 -4.67 -5.68 -1.39
N SER A 111 -4.91 -5.54 -2.70
CA SER A 111 -4.41 -6.50 -3.70
C SER A 111 -2.98 -6.21 -4.14
N ASN A 112 -2.52 -4.99 -3.90
CA ASN A 112 -1.17 -4.48 -4.20
C ASN A 112 -0.30 -4.43 -2.93
N VAL A 113 -0.71 -5.17 -1.89
CA VAL A 113 0.08 -5.41 -0.67
C VAL A 113 0.26 -6.91 -0.52
N VAL A 114 1.51 -7.36 -0.36
CA VAL A 114 1.89 -8.74 -0.06
C VAL A 114 2.37 -8.80 1.39
N LEU A 115 1.94 -9.80 2.14
CA LEU A 115 2.37 -10.04 3.51
C LEU A 115 3.40 -11.16 3.52
N SER A 116 4.66 -10.81 3.78
CA SER A 116 5.72 -11.78 4.03
C SER A 116 5.76 -12.06 5.54
N GLY A 117 5.07 -13.12 5.95
CA GLY A 117 4.71 -13.28 7.36
C GLY A 117 3.71 -12.19 7.78
N ASP A 118 4.13 -11.30 8.67
CA ASP A 118 3.34 -10.12 9.08
C ASP A 118 3.86 -8.81 8.46
N ASP A 119 4.99 -8.85 7.73
CA ASP A 119 5.60 -7.65 7.16
C ASP A 119 4.94 -7.27 5.81
N PRO A 120 4.37 -6.05 5.68
CA PRO A 120 3.68 -5.62 4.48
C PRO A 120 4.64 -5.04 3.43
N PHE A 121 4.64 -5.64 2.24
CA PHE A 121 5.35 -5.15 1.06
C PHE A 121 4.38 -4.49 0.08
N LEU A 122 4.70 -3.29 -0.36
CA LEU A 122 3.97 -2.59 -1.42
C LEU A 122 4.48 -3.07 -2.78
N ILE A 123 3.55 -3.43 -3.67
CA ILE A 123 3.85 -3.91 -5.02
C ILE A 123 3.04 -3.13 -6.07
N ASP A 124 3.43 -3.27 -7.34
CA ASP A 124 2.76 -2.64 -8.49
C ASP A 124 2.75 -1.11 -8.47
N PHE A 125 3.86 -0.51 -8.91
CA PHE A 125 4.03 0.94 -9.03
C PHE A 125 3.58 1.44 -10.42
N GLY A 126 2.75 0.68 -11.13
CA GLY A 126 2.43 0.94 -12.52
C GLY A 126 1.61 2.20 -12.80
N LEU A 127 1.06 2.82 -11.76
CA LEU A 127 0.35 4.09 -11.77
C LEU A 127 0.97 5.11 -10.80
N ALA A 128 2.14 4.79 -10.24
CA ALA A 128 2.80 5.66 -9.29
C ALA A 128 3.31 6.93 -9.98
N TYR A 129 3.41 8.01 -9.21
CA TYR A 129 3.95 9.29 -9.68
C TYR A 129 4.59 10.07 -8.52
N THR A 130 5.39 11.08 -8.85
CA THR A 130 6.01 11.96 -7.84
C THR A 130 5.08 13.13 -7.53
N SER A 131 4.80 13.38 -6.24
CA SER A 131 4.07 14.57 -5.79
C SER A 131 4.41 14.95 -4.34
N GLU A 132 4.39 16.25 -4.08
CA GLU A 132 4.55 16.83 -2.73
C GLU A 132 3.22 17.22 -2.09
N ARG A 133 2.13 17.18 -2.87
CA ARG A 133 0.82 17.69 -2.46
C ARG A 133 0.19 16.79 -1.41
N ALA A 134 -0.39 17.43 -0.39
CA ALA A 134 -1.09 16.70 0.66
C ALA A 134 -2.36 16.00 0.13
N GLU A 135 -3.00 16.58 -0.90
CA GLU A 135 -4.19 16.03 -1.53
C GLU A 135 -3.92 14.68 -2.18
N ASP A 136 -2.80 14.55 -2.92
CA ASP A 136 -2.46 13.31 -3.62
C ASP A 136 -2.18 12.17 -2.62
N ARG A 137 -1.51 12.48 -1.50
CA ARG A 137 -1.29 11.55 -0.38
C ARG A 137 -2.61 11.15 0.29
N ALA A 138 -3.54 12.10 0.42
CA ALA A 138 -4.85 11.85 0.99
C ALA A 138 -5.69 10.93 0.09
N VAL A 139 -5.56 11.05 -1.24
CA VAL A 139 -6.22 10.15 -2.20
C VAL A 139 -5.72 8.71 -2.04
N ASP A 140 -4.41 8.49 -1.96
CA ASP A 140 -3.83 7.15 -1.74
C ASP A 140 -4.35 6.50 -0.44
N ILE A 141 -4.32 7.23 0.67
CA ILE A 141 -4.83 6.74 1.97
C ILE A 141 -6.35 6.48 1.89
N HIS A 142 -7.09 7.33 1.18
CA HIS A 142 -8.51 7.18 1.01
C HIS A 142 -8.87 5.91 0.22
N LEU A 143 -8.15 5.61 -0.87
CA LEU A 143 -8.32 4.40 -1.66
C LEU A 143 -8.09 3.15 -0.80
N LEU A 144 -6.99 3.12 -0.05
CA LEU A 144 -6.68 2.02 0.87
C LEU A 144 -7.81 1.83 1.91
N HIS A 145 -8.25 2.91 2.56
CA HIS A 145 -9.33 2.86 3.54
C HIS A 145 -10.65 2.35 2.94
N GLN A 146 -10.99 2.76 1.72
CA GLN A 146 -12.19 2.32 1.03
C GLN A 146 -12.16 0.81 0.75
N VAL A 147 -11.04 0.31 0.22
CA VAL A 147 -10.87 -1.13 -0.10
C VAL A 147 -10.88 -1.98 1.17
N LEU A 148 -10.29 -1.48 2.26
CA LEU A 148 -10.35 -2.14 3.56
C LEU A 148 -11.79 -2.23 4.07
N CYS A 149 -12.57 -1.14 4.01
CA CYS A 149 -13.96 -1.15 4.47
C CYS A 149 -14.87 -2.05 3.62
N SER A 150 -14.62 -2.17 2.30
CA SER A 150 -15.46 -2.96 1.40
C SER A 150 -15.10 -4.44 1.38
N SER A 151 -13.80 -4.77 1.42
CA SER A 151 -13.32 -6.15 1.38
C SER A 151 -13.41 -6.82 2.75
N HIS A 152 -13.45 -6.04 3.83
CA HIS A 152 -13.43 -6.51 5.20
C HIS A 152 -14.50 -5.80 6.06
N PRO A 153 -15.77 -6.24 5.99
CA PRO A 153 -16.90 -5.60 6.68
C PRO A 153 -16.78 -5.54 8.21
N GLY A 154 -15.84 -6.29 8.80
CA GLY A 154 -15.58 -6.37 10.23
C GLY A 154 -14.61 -5.32 10.78
N LEU A 155 -13.97 -4.51 9.93
CA LEU A 155 -13.10 -3.43 10.41
C LEU A 155 -13.95 -2.33 11.07
N PRO A 156 -13.60 -1.87 12.29
CA PRO A 156 -14.35 -0.83 12.97
C PRO A 156 -14.31 0.44 12.12
N ARG A 157 -15.47 0.83 11.57
CA ARG A 157 -15.62 2.07 10.81
C ARG A 157 -15.18 3.22 11.70
N THR A 158 -14.13 3.94 11.30
CA THR A 158 -13.70 5.13 12.03
C THR A 158 -14.83 6.17 11.91
N ARG A 159 -15.64 6.32 12.97
CA ARG A 159 -16.58 7.44 13.06
C ARG A 159 -15.76 8.70 13.33
N GLY A 160 -15.31 9.33 12.25
CA GLY A 160 -14.85 10.72 12.26
C GLY A 160 -16.02 11.66 12.56
N ARG A 161 -16.40 11.79 13.83
CA ARG A 161 -17.13 12.96 14.35
C ARG A 161 -16.53 13.30 15.71
N ARG A 162 -15.53 14.18 15.71
CA ARG A 162 -15.34 15.11 16.82
C ARG A 162 -16.10 16.37 16.43
N SER A 163 -17.15 16.68 17.19
CA SER A 163 -17.79 18.00 17.17
C SER A 163 -16.76 19.05 17.56
N TRP A 164 -16.74 20.16 16.83
CA TRP A 164 -15.87 21.32 17.06
C TRP A 164 -16.16 22.09 18.36
N THR A 165 -16.89 21.50 19.31
CA THR A 165 -17.38 22.18 20.52
C THR A 165 -16.68 21.77 21.81
N ASP A 166 -15.74 20.83 21.79
CA ASP A 166 -14.98 20.46 22.99
C ASP A 166 -13.59 21.08 22.94
N THR A 167 -13.47 22.31 23.44
CA THR A 167 -12.19 22.89 23.86
C THR A 167 -11.84 22.40 25.27
N PRO A 168 -10.71 21.70 25.49
CA PRO A 168 -10.12 21.61 26.81
C PRO A 168 -9.23 22.85 27.02
N SER A 169 -9.59 23.66 28.00
CA SER A 169 -8.66 24.65 28.56
C SER A 169 -7.53 23.92 29.30
N SER A 170 -6.30 24.03 28.80
CA SER A 170 -5.08 24.29 29.58
C SER A 170 -3.82 23.84 28.82
N SER A 171 -2.79 24.62 29.06
CA SER A 171 -1.49 24.70 28.38
C SER A 171 -0.53 23.57 28.72
N ALA A 172 -0.14 22.76 27.73
CA ALA A 172 1.21 22.19 27.55
C ALA A 172 1.27 21.39 26.23
N PRO A 173 2.37 21.42 25.44
CA PRO A 173 2.48 20.61 24.24
C PRO A 173 2.82 19.16 24.61
N MET A 174 1.94 18.22 24.27
CA MET A 174 2.17 16.77 24.44
C MET A 174 2.81 16.16 23.18
N PRO A 175 3.78 15.23 23.33
CA PRO A 175 4.43 14.57 22.20
C PRO A 175 3.51 13.56 21.49
N TRP A 176 3.75 13.38 20.19
CA TRP A 176 2.95 12.61 19.22
C TRP A 176 2.76 11.11 19.53
N SER A 177 3.42 10.57 20.57
CA SER A 177 3.38 9.14 20.94
C SER A 177 2.19 8.72 21.82
N THR A 178 1.23 9.60 22.13
CA THR A 178 0.13 9.26 23.06
C THR A 178 -1.28 9.41 22.47
N ARG A 179 -1.50 8.96 21.22
CA ARG A 179 -2.85 8.94 20.60
C ARG A 179 -3.44 7.54 20.34
N TRP A 180 -2.80 6.48 20.85
CA TRP A 180 -3.25 5.08 20.69
C TRP A 180 -3.36 4.32 22.01
N ARG A 181 -3.84 4.98 23.07
CA ARG A 181 -4.42 4.27 24.23
C ARG A 181 -5.78 4.86 24.51
N MET A 182 -6.82 4.01 24.43
CA MET A 182 -8.06 4.01 25.22
C MET A 182 -9.08 3.10 24.49
N CYS A 183 -9.06 1.81 24.84
CA CYS A 183 -10.25 0.97 25.04
C CYS A 183 -9.80 -0.41 25.59
N GLY A 184 -9.14 -0.39 26.74
CA GLY A 184 -9.18 -1.56 27.62
C GLY A 184 -10.57 -1.61 28.26
N ARG A 185 -11.35 -2.66 28.00
CA ARG A 185 -12.49 -2.97 28.87
C ARG A 185 -11.96 -3.77 30.06
N GLY A 186 -11.94 -3.12 31.22
CA GLY A 186 -11.89 -3.82 32.49
C GLY A 186 -13.27 -4.36 32.86
N GLY A 187 -13.29 -5.57 33.40
CA GLY A 187 -14.24 -6.01 34.42
C GLY A 187 -15.52 -6.72 33.96
N ALA A 188 -15.51 -8.05 34.00
CA ALA A 188 -16.52 -8.84 34.69
C ALA A 188 -16.01 -10.28 34.87
N THR A 189 -15.62 -10.64 36.10
CA THR A 189 -15.59 -12.02 36.57
C THR A 189 -17.02 -12.55 36.67
N PRO A 190 -17.22 -13.86 36.51
CA PRO A 190 -18.21 -14.56 37.32
C PRO A 190 -17.52 -15.62 38.16
N ASP A 191 -17.75 -15.52 39.47
CA ASP A 191 -17.43 -16.53 40.47
C ASP A 191 -18.09 -17.89 40.16
N ILE A 192 -17.41 -18.96 40.54
CA ILE A 192 -17.96 -20.31 40.61
C ILE A 192 -18.44 -20.56 42.05
N LYS A 193 -19.72 -20.92 42.24
CA LYS A 193 -20.22 -22.12 42.98
C LYS A 193 -21.69 -21.93 43.46
N ILE A 194 -22.53 -22.89 43.04
CA ILE A 194 -23.94 -23.20 43.39
C ILE A 194 -24.98 -22.17 42.93
#